data_AF-A0A5D0QM48-F1
#
_entry.id   AF-A0A5D0QM48-F1
#
_cell.length_a   1.000
_cell.length_b   1.000
_cell.length_c   1.000
_cell.angle_alpha   90.00
_cell.angle_beta   90.00
_cell.angle_gamma   90.00
#
_symmetry.space_group_name_H-M   'P 1'
#
loop_
_entity.id
_entity.type
_entity.pdbx_description
1 polymer ?
#
loop_
_entity_poly.entity_id
_entity_poly.type
_entity_poly.pdbx_seq_one_letter_code
_entity_poly.pdbx_strand_id
1 'polypeptide(L)'
;MTVGYDIAQLTGMKVFHNHLAIEPVLRFFEFGSEPFARLVGGFRRRVFEEVAASDLAGLIFTFVRAFDVPADEIELESYAAPFHSRGGRVFYLELSASQEVRLERNEGELRLAEKPSKRDLEWSRRNLLELDAKYQLNSNGEYEGRADYLRIDSTELSSAAVAKLTIEHFGLGQRS
;
A
#
# COMPACT_ATOMS: atom_id res chain seq x y z
N MET A 1 0.56 4.76 3.72
CA MET A 1 0.31 5.97 2.90
C MET A 1 1.36 7.04 3.18
N THR A 2 1.45 7.60 4.39
CA THR A 2 2.45 8.64 4.74
C THR A 2 3.89 8.26 4.41
N VAL A 3 4.33 7.05 4.78
CA VAL A 3 5.65 6.52 4.39
C VAL A 3 5.86 6.55 2.87
N GLY A 4 4.83 6.22 2.09
CA GLY A 4 4.90 6.26 0.63
C GLY A 4 5.11 7.68 0.09
N TYR A 5 4.50 8.69 0.72
CA TYR A 5 4.74 10.09 0.37
C TYR A 5 6.16 10.54 0.71
N ASP A 6 6.70 10.14 1.85
CA ASP A 6 8.10 10.44 2.23
C ASP A 6 9.10 9.78 1.28
N ILE A 7 8.85 8.52 0.87
CA ILE A 7 9.68 7.84 -0.15
C ILE A 7 9.56 8.59 -1.50
N ALA A 8 8.36 8.97 -1.91
CA ALA A 8 8.14 9.70 -3.16
C ALA A 8 8.90 11.02 -3.20
N GLN A 9 8.92 11.77 -2.09
CA GLN A 9 9.65 13.03 -1.98
C GLN A 9 11.15 12.85 -2.19
N LEU A 10 11.72 11.74 -1.71
CA LEU A 10 13.16 11.46 -1.79
C LEU A 10 13.59 10.79 -3.10
N THR A 11 12.69 10.09 -3.79
CA THR A 11 13.00 9.27 -4.98
C THR A 11 12.45 9.84 -6.29
N GLY A 12 11.49 10.76 -6.22
CA GLY A 12 10.77 11.26 -7.39
C GLY A 12 9.70 10.30 -7.94
N MET A 13 9.51 9.13 -7.31
CA MET A 13 8.44 8.19 -7.65
C MET A 13 7.06 8.77 -7.36
N LYS A 14 6.02 8.23 -7.99
CA LYS A 14 4.63 8.64 -7.76
C LYS A 14 3.95 7.72 -6.75
N VAL A 15 3.07 8.26 -5.92
CA VAL A 15 2.28 7.47 -4.97
C VAL A 15 0.92 7.14 -5.57
N PHE A 16 0.56 5.87 -5.55
CA PHE A 16 -0.79 5.39 -5.77
C PHE A 16 -1.25 4.67 -4.50
N HIS A 17 -1.92 5.36 -3.58
CA HIS A 17 -2.51 4.65 -2.43
C HIS A 17 -3.85 4.03 -2.83
N ASN A 18 -4.20 2.91 -2.19
CA ASN A 18 -5.39 2.13 -2.54
C ASN A 18 -6.69 2.94 -2.68
N HIS A 19 -6.80 4.01 -1.89
CA HIS A 19 -7.99 4.86 -1.82
C HIS A 19 -8.18 5.77 -3.04
N LEU A 20 -7.15 6.04 -3.85
CA LEU A 20 -7.34 6.76 -5.12
C LEU A 20 -8.30 6.02 -6.07
N ALA A 21 -8.32 4.69 -6.03
CA ALA A 21 -9.26 3.88 -6.79
C ALA A 21 -10.59 3.66 -6.05
N ILE A 22 -10.56 3.50 -4.73
CA ILE A 22 -11.74 3.12 -3.92
C ILE A 22 -12.75 4.27 -3.82
N GLU A 23 -12.28 5.48 -3.48
CA GLU A 23 -13.16 6.59 -3.09
C GLU A 23 -14.09 7.06 -4.21
N PRO A 24 -13.67 7.15 -5.49
CA PRO A 24 -14.59 7.45 -6.58
C PRO A 24 -15.65 6.36 -6.79
N VAL A 25 -15.28 5.08 -6.63
CA VAL A 25 -16.18 3.95 -6.91
C VAL A 25 -17.22 3.77 -5.80
N LEU A 26 -16.87 4.07 -4.54
CA LEU A 26 -17.81 4.05 -3.41
C LEU A 26 -19.01 5.00 -3.57
N ARG A 27 -18.95 5.96 -4.50
CA ARG A 27 -20.09 6.83 -4.82
C ARG A 27 -21.19 6.12 -5.61
N PHE A 28 -20.90 4.95 -6.17
CA PHE A 28 -21.81 4.23 -7.07
C PHE A 28 -22.10 2.81 -6.59
N PHE A 29 -21.11 2.15 -5.98
CA PHE A 29 -21.20 0.73 -5.62
C PHE A 29 -20.73 0.50 -4.19
N GLU A 30 -21.45 -0.39 -3.51
CA GLU A 30 -21.07 -0.82 -2.17
C GLU A 30 -19.71 -1.50 -2.16
N PHE A 31 -18.95 -1.27 -1.09
CA PHE A 31 -17.66 -1.90 -0.87
C PHE A 31 -17.78 -3.42 -0.95
N GLY A 32 -16.89 -4.06 -1.71
CA GLY A 32 -16.85 -5.52 -1.86
C GLY A 32 -17.87 -6.11 -2.84
N SER A 33 -18.79 -5.31 -3.40
CA SER A 33 -19.66 -5.78 -4.48
C SER A 33 -18.87 -6.13 -5.76
N GLU A 34 -19.43 -6.98 -6.61
CA GLU A 34 -18.77 -7.40 -7.86
C GLU A 34 -18.43 -6.21 -8.79
N PRO A 35 -19.32 -5.21 -9.01
CA PRO A 35 -18.97 -4.02 -9.79
C PRO A 35 -17.86 -3.19 -9.13
N PHE A 36 -17.87 -3.07 -7.80
CA PHE A 36 -16.84 -2.37 -7.04
C PHE A 36 -15.46 -3.02 -7.27
N ALA A 37 -15.36 -4.33 -7.06
CA ALA A 37 -14.11 -5.08 -7.23
C ALA A 37 -13.56 -4.96 -8.65
N ARG A 38 -14.43 -5.13 -9.66
CA ARG A 38 -14.07 -5.03 -11.08
C ARG A 38 -13.56 -3.63 -11.46
N LEU A 39 -14.23 -2.57 -11.02
CA LEU A 39 -13.84 -1.20 -11.36
C LEU A 39 -12.54 -0.78 -10.65
N VAL A 40 -12.43 -1.07 -9.36
CA VAL A 40 -11.25 -0.74 -8.56
C VAL A 40 -10.02 -1.49 -9.09
N GLY A 41 -10.12 -2.80 -9.29
CA GLY A 41 -9.01 -3.60 -9.81
C GLY A 41 -8.64 -3.26 -11.25
N GLY A 42 -9.65 -3.04 -12.11
CA GLY A 42 -9.44 -2.63 -13.49
C GLY A 42 -8.75 -1.27 -13.62
N PHE A 43 -9.11 -0.30 -12.78
CA PHE A 43 -8.48 1.01 -12.76
C PHE A 43 -7.01 0.93 -12.30
N ARG A 44 -6.73 0.21 -11.20
CA ARG A 44 -5.35 -0.04 -10.74
C ARG A 44 -4.50 -0.65 -11.85
N ARG A 45 -4.98 -1.72 -12.47
CA ARG A 45 -4.26 -2.42 -13.54
C ARG A 45 -3.89 -1.48 -14.69
N ARG A 46 -4.85 -0.70 -15.20
CA ARG A 46 -4.58 0.24 -16.29
C ARG A 46 -3.58 1.33 -15.92
N VAL A 47 -3.69 1.90 -14.71
CA VAL A 47 -2.69 2.89 -14.26
C VAL A 47 -1.30 2.27 -14.19
N PHE A 48 -1.19 1.03 -13.72
CA PHE A 48 0.11 0.39 -13.49
C PHE A 48 0.76 -0.04 -14.81
N GLU A 49 -0.04 -0.49 -15.77
CA GLU A 49 0.40 -0.76 -17.15
C GLU A 49 0.96 0.51 -17.82
N GLU A 50 0.25 1.64 -17.70
CA GLU A 50 0.70 2.94 -18.25
C GLU A 50 1.98 3.43 -17.56
N VAL A 51 2.05 3.35 -16.22
CA VAL A 51 3.25 3.77 -15.49
C VAL A 51 4.45 2.88 -15.84
N ALA A 52 4.25 1.57 -15.91
CA ALA A 52 5.31 0.63 -16.30
C ALA A 52 5.82 0.85 -17.73
N ALA A 53 4.99 1.42 -18.62
CA ALA A 53 5.36 1.77 -19.99
C ALA A 53 5.91 3.19 -20.16
N SER A 54 6.01 3.97 -19.09
CA SER A 54 6.41 5.38 -19.12
C SER A 54 7.85 5.61 -18.67
N ASP A 55 8.34 6.85 -18.84
CA ASP A 55 9.64 7.31 -18.33
C ASP A 55 9.58 7.79 -16.85
N LEU A 56 8.50 7.49 -16.13
CA LEU A 56 8.40 7.83 -14.71
C LEU A 56 9.46 7.08 -13.89
N ALA A 57 9.95 7.72 -12.82
CA ALA A 57 10.95 7.13 -11.92
C ALA A 57 10.47 5.86 -11.20
N GLY A 58 9.17 5.62 -11.16
CA GLY A 58 8.55 4.44 -10.54
C GLY A 58 7.21 4.76 -9.88
N LEU A 59 6.61 3.72 -9.29
CA LEU A 59 5.33 3.78 -8.62
C LEU A 59 5.43 3.17 -7.21
N ILE A 60 4.88 3.87 -6.23
CA ILE A 60 4.70 3.38 -4.87
C ILE A 60 3.22 3.04 -4.71
N PHE A 61 2.90 1.76 -4.64
CA PHE A 61 1.56 1.29 -4.35
C PHE A 61 1.42 0.96 -2.86
N THR A 62 0.33 1.41 -2.24
CA THR A 62 0.01 0.99 -0.86
C THR A 62 -1.28 0.20 -0.83
N PHE A 63 -1.23 -1.00 -0.26
CA PHE A 63 -2.32 -1.98 -0.21
C PHE A 63 -2.34 -2.63 1.18
N VAL A 64 -3.51 -3.07 1.64
CA VAL A 64 -3.62 -3.92 2.82
C VAL A 64 -3.80 -5.34 2.31
N ARG A 65 -2.81 -6.19 2.52
CA ARG A 65 -2.84 -7.62 2.17
C ARG A 65 -3.22 -8.44 3.39
N ALA A 66 -4.17 -9.35 3.22
CA ALA A 66 -4.36 -10.48 4.12
C ALA A 66 -3.51 -11.67 3.62
N PHE A 67 -2.54 -12.09 4.42
CA PHE A 67 -1.59 -13.16 4.07
C PHE A 67 -2.24 -14.55 4.09
N ASP A 68 -3.33 -14.70 4.84
CA ASP A 68 -4.17 -15.90 4.89
C ASP A 68 -5.22 -15.96 3.77
N VAL A 69 -5.23 -14.98 2.85
CA VAL A 69 -6.14 -14.92 1.70
C VAL A 69 -5.32 -15.02 0.40
N PRO A 70 -5.24 -16.21 -0.24
CA PRO A 70 -4.43 -16.41 -1.45
C PRO A 70 -4.79 -15.48 -2.62
N ALA A 71 -6.05 -15.04 -2.70
CA ALA A 71 -6.50 -14.12 -3.74
C ALA A 71 -5.78 -12.75 -3.68
N ASP A 72 -5.40 -12.29 -2.49
CA ASP A 72 -4.68 -11.01 -2.33
C ASP A 72 -3.27 -11.09 -2.93
N GLU A 73 -2.61 -12.24 -2.81
CA GLU A 73 -1.31 -12.47 -3.44
C GLU A 73 -1.42 -12.48 -4.97
N ILE A 74 -2.40 -13.22 -5.50
CA ILE A 74 -2.66 -13.26 -6.94
C ILE A 74 -2.95 -11.84 -7.48
N GLU A 75 -3.75 -11.06 -6.76
CA GLU A 75 -4.05 -9.67 -7.15
C GLU A 75 -2.79 -8.80 -7.13
N LEU A 76 -2.01 -8.86 -6.05
CA LEU A 76 -0.77 -8.10 -5.89
C LEU A 76 0.25 -8.43 -6.99
N GLU A 77 0.47 -9.71 -7.28
CA GLU A 77 1.38 -10.16 -8.34
C GLU A 77 0.88 -9.73 -9.73
N SER A 78 -0.46 -9.69 -9.95
CA SER A 78 -1.01 -9.16 -11.20
C SER A 78 -0.69 -7.68 -11.43
N TYR A 79 -0.49 -6.92 -10.35
CA TYR A 79 -0.06 -5.52 -10.39
C TYR A 79 1.44 -5.34 -10.55
N ALA A 80 2.24 -6.29 -10.07
CA ALA A 80 3.70 -6.32 -10.25
C ALA A 80 4.10 -6.73 -11.68
N ALA A 81 3.32 -7.63 -12.30
CA ALA A 81 3.64 -8.23 -13.59
C ALA A 81 4.00 -7.24 -14.73
N PRO A 82 3.28 -6.10 -14.93
CA PRO A 82 3.65 -5.13 -15.96
C PRO A 82 5.06 -4.57 -15.80
N PHE A 83 5.52 -4.34 -14.56
CA PHE A 83 6.87 -3.85 -14.29
C PHE A 83 7.91 -4.92 -14.59
N HIS A 84 7.73 -6.14 -14.10
CA HIS A 84 8.65 -7.25 -14.38
C HIS A 84 8.79 -7.53 -15.88
N SER A 85 7.68 -7.54 -16.62
CA SER A 85 7.67 -7.80 -18.06
C SER A 85 8.48 -6.77 -18.88
N ARG A 86 8.74 -5.60 -18.30
CA ARG A 86 9.49 -4.49 -18.91
C ARG A 86 10.87 -4.30 -18.29
N GLY A 87 11.36 -5.28 -17.51
CA GLY A 87 12.66 -5.23 -16.85
C GLY A 87 12.70 -4.33 -15.60
N GLY A 88 11.55 -3.88 -15.12
CA GLY A 88 11.43 -3.15 -13.86
C GLY A 88 11.68 -4.04 -12.65
N ARG A 89 12.17 -3.43 -11.58
CA ARG A 89 12.35 -4.06 -10.26
C ARG A 89 11.11 -3.76 -9.41
N VAL A 90 10.59 -4.78 -8.74
CA VAL A 90 9.48 -4.67 -7.78
C VAL A 90 10.03 -5.04 -6.41
N PHE A 91 9.64 -4.29 -5.39
CA PHE A 91 10.03 -4.50 -4.01
C PHE A 91 8.80 -4.46 -3.10
N TYR A 92 8.86 -5.25 -2.04
CA TYR A 92 7.77 -5.41 -1.09
C TYR A 92 8.20 -4.86 0.27
N LEU A 93 7.56 -3.76 0.68
CA LEU A 93 7.72 -3.19 2.02
C LEU A 93 6.50 -3.58 2.86
N GLU A 94 6.69 -4.48 3.82
CA GLU A 94 5.69 -4.77 4.86
C GLU A 94 5.86 -3.78 6.03
N LEU A 95 4.79 -3.08 6.37
CA LEU A 95 4.74 -2.18 7.53
C LEU A 95 3.79 -2.74 8.57
N SER A 96 4.32 -3.03 9.74
CA SER A 96 3.54 -3.34 10.94
C SER A 96 3.56 -2.15 11.90
N ALA A 97 2.57 -2.11 12.80
CA ALA A 97 2.59 -1.25 13.98
C ALA A 97 1.58 -1.81 15.00
N SER A 98 1.73 -1.44 16.27
CA SER A 98 0.75 -1.80 17.31
C SER A 98 -0.66 -1.32 16.92
N GLN A 99 -1.67 -2.06 17.36
CA GLN A 99 -3.07 -1.73 17.07
C GLN A 99 -3.44 -0.34 17.61
N GLU A 100 -2.95 0.00 18.80
CA GLU A 100 -3.11 1.32 19.43
C GLU A 100 -2.57 2.44 18.55
N VAL A 101 -1.33 2.34 18.10
CA VAL A 101 -0.71 3.34 17.21
C VAL A 101 -1.44 3.43 15.87
N ARG A 102 -1.94 2.31 15.33
CA ARG A 102 -2.72 2.33 14.08
C ARG A 102 -4.08 3.01 14.25
N LEU A 103 -4.73 2.87 15.41
CA LEU A 103 -5.97 3.56 15.75
C LEU A 103 -5.75 5.07 15.82
N GLU A 104 -4.72 5.52 16.55
CA GLU A 104 -4.34 6.94 16.63
C GLU A 104 -4.05 7.52 15.23
N ARG A 105 -3.21 6.85 14.44
CA ARG A 105 -2.84 7.28 13.09
C ARG A 105 -4.00 7.28 12.08
N ASN A 106 -5.10 6.60 12.37
CA ASN A 106 -6.28 6.62 11.49
C ASN A 106 -7.05 7.95 11.58
N GLU A 107 -6.85 8.73 12.65
CA GLU A 107 -7.52 10.02 12.88
C GLU A 107 -6.73 11.21 12.32
N GLY A 108 -5.49 10.99 11.85
CA GLY A 108 -4.64 12.07 11.33
C GLY A 108 -5.22 12.80 10.11
N GLU A 109 -5.02 14.11 10.04
CA GLU A 109 -5.64 14.99 9.03
C GLU A 109 -5.40 14.52 7.59
N LEU A 110 -4.16 14.20 7.22
CA LEU A 110 -3.82 13.69 5.90
C LEU A 110 -4.58 12.39 5.57
N ARG A 111 -4.79 11.53 6.57
CA ARG A 111 -5.53 10.26 6.39
C ARG A 111 -6.99 10.54 6.04
N LEU A 112 -7.63 11.47 6.75
CA LEU A 112 -9.03 11.81 6.58
C LEU A 112 -9.28 12.64 5.32
N ALA A 113 -8.27 13.39 4.86
CA ALA A 113 -8.29 14.07 3.57
C ALA A 113 -8.27 13.08 2.40
N GLU A 114 -7.33 12.14 2.41
CA GLU A 114 -7.10 11.16 1.32
C GLU A 114 -8.08 9.97 1.33
N LYS A 115 -8.80 9.77 2.44
CA LYS A 115 -9.74 8.65 2.61
C LYS A 115 -11.10 9.15 3.12
N PRO A 116 -11.89 9.87 2.30
CA PRO A 116 -13.21 10.36 2.69
C PRO A 116 -14.11 9.30 3.34
N SER A 117 -14.10 8.06 2.84
CA SER A 117 -14.85 6.93 3.43
C SER A 117 -14.46 6.58 4.87
N LYS A 118 -13.32 7.05 5.36
CA LYS A 118 -12.79 6.79 6.71
C LYS A 118 -13.02 7.94 7.69
N ARG A 119 -13.78 8.98 7.30
CA ARG A 119 -14.10 10.14 8.16
C ARG A 119 -15.08 9.83 9.29
N ASP A 120 -15.87 8.77 9.17
CA ASP A 120 -16.57 8.19 10.31
C ASP A 120 -15.55 7.45 11.18
N LEU A 121 -15.08 8.12 12.23
CA LEU A 121 -14.02 7.60 13.11
C LEU A 121 -14.46 6.36 13.87
N GLU A 122 -15.72 6.32 14.32
CA GLU A 122 -16.27 5.17 15.04
C GLU A 122 -16.36 3.95 14.14
N TRP A 123 -16.84 4.13 12.91
CA TRP A 123 -16.82 3.06 11.91
C TRP A 123 -15.39 2.64 11.54
N SER A 124 -14.48 3.61 11.32
CA SER A 124 -13.08 3.35 10.97
C SER A 124 -12.35 2.54 12.05
N ARG A 125 -12.60 2.86 13.32
CA ARG A 125 -12.11 2.13 14.50
C ARG A 125 -12.63 0.71 14.53
N ARG A 126 -13.95 0.50 14.47
CA ARG A 126 -14.55 -0.85 14.46
C ARG A 126 -14.02 -1.70 13.32
N ASN A 127 -13.99 -1.13 12.11
CA ASN A 127 -13.49 -1.81 10.92
C ASN A 127 -12.02 -2.23 11.08
N LEU A 128 -11.17 -1.42 11.72
CA LEU A 128 -9.77 -1.81 11.96
C LEU A 128 -9.69 -3.02 12.89
N LEU A 129 -10.41 -2.98 14.01
CA LEU A 129 -10.41 -4.06 15.00
C LEU A 129 -10.96 -5.37 14.42
N GLU A 130 -12.03 -5.29 13.64
CA GLU A 130 -12.63 -6.45 12.97
C GLU A 130 -11.68 -7.07 11.94
N LEU A 131 -10.99 -6.26 11.13
CA LEU A 131 -10.02 -6.78 10.15
C LEU A 131 -8.81 -7.41 10.83
N ASP A 132 -8.29 -6.80 11.90
CA ASP A 132 -7.18 -7.35 12.70
C ASP A 132 -7.54 -8.69 13.34
N ALA A 133 -8.79 -8.85 13.81
CA ALA A 133 -9.26 -10.10 14.40
C ALA A 133 -9.56 -11.20 13.37
N LYS A 134 -9.94 -10.80 12.14
CA LYS A 134 -10.40 -11.72 11.11
C LYS A 134 -9.28 -12.27 10.23
N TYR A 135 -8.25 -11.48 9.95
CA TYR A 135 -7.23 -11.80 8.94
C TYR A 135 -5.81 -11.76 9.49
N GLN A 136 -4.92 -12.53 8.88
CA GLN A 136 -3.48 -12.42 9.11
C GLN A 136 -2.92 -11.25 8.29
N LEU A 137 -2.77 -10.08 8.91
CA LEU A 137 -2.32 -8.85 8.25
C LEU A 137 -0.80 -8.60 8.29
N ASN A 138 -0.03 -9.57 8.79
CA ASN A 138 1.43 -9.53 8.80
C ASN A 138 1.96 -10.90 8.32
N SER A 139 3.11 -10.92 7.63
CA SER A 139 3.71 -12.17 7.14
C SER A 139 4.23 -13.08 8.25
N ASN A 140 4.35 -12.58 9.47
CA ASN A 140 5.01 -13.27 10.58
C ASN A 140 6.45 -13.73 10.23
N GLY A 141 7.13 -13.01 9.34
CA GLY A 141 8.52 -13.28 8.95
C GLY A 141 8.69 -14.29 7.82
N GLU A 142 7.61 -14.76 7.19
CA GLU A 142 7.64 -15.77 6.11
C GLU A 142 8.57 -15.41 4.94
N TYR A 143 8.77 -14.12 4.68
CA TYR A 143 9.57 -13.61 3.55
C TYR A 143 10.95 -13.07 3.96
N GLU A 144 11.36 -13.25 5.22
CA GLU A 144 12.67 -12.76 5.68
C GLU A 144 13.83 -13.39 4.89
N GLY A 145 14.81 -12.55 4.54
CA GLY A 145 15.99 -12.96 3.76
C GLY A 145 15.83 -12.83 2.24
N ARG A 146 14.63 -12.56 1.72
CA ARG A 146 14.44 -12.18 0.32
C ARG A 146 15.05 -10.81 0.02
N ALA A 147 15.79 -10.70 -1.09
CA ALA A 147 16.45 -9.45 -1.49
C ALA A 147 15.47 -8.34 -1.94
N ASP A 148 14.24 -8.72 -2.30
CA ASP A 148 13.19 -7.82 -2.75
C ASP A 148 12.15 -7.51 -1.67
N TYR A 149 12.41 -7.90 -0.41
CA TYR A 149 11.46 -7.78 0.68
C TYR A 149 12.08 -7.15 1.94
N LEU A 150 11.34 -6.23 2.56
CA LEU A 150 11.70 -5.61 3.83
C LEU A 150 10.47 -5.51 4.72
N ARG A 151 10.59 -5.96 5.97
CA ARG A 151 9.58 -5.76 7.01
C ARG A 151 10.08 -4.76 8.04
N ILE A 152 9.25 -3.77 8.37
CA ILE A 152 9.55 -2.76 9.41
C ILE A 152 8.38 -2.65 10.38
N ASP A 153 8.68 -2.84 11.67
CA ASP A 153 7.79 -2.37 12.74
C ASP A 153 7.94 -0.86 12.88
N SER A 154 6.86 -0.16 12.55
CA SER A 154 6.77 1.30 12.53
C SER A 154 6.10 1.87 13.78
N THR A 155 5.91 1.10 14.85
CA THR A 155 5.25 1.54 16.09
C THR A 155 5.92 2.80 16.65
N GLU A 156 7.24 2.75 16.83
CA GLU A 156 8.04 3.84 17.42
C GLU A 156 8.80 4.67 16.38
N LEU A 157 8.57 4.44 15.09
CA LEU A 157 9.29 5.11 14.01
C LEU A 157 8.43 6.17 13.33
N SER A 158 9.03 7.32 13.04
CA SER A 158 8.43 8.31 12.16
C SER A 158 8.39 7.81 10.72
N SER A 159 7.43 8.31 9.93
CA SER A 159 7.33 7.92 8.52
C SER A 159 8.59 8.25 7.72
N ALA A 160 9.25 9.36 8.04
CA ALA A 160 10.52 9.76 7.43
C ALA A 160 11.67 8.81 7.76
N ALA A 161 11.72 8.26 8.98
CA ALA A 161 12.72 7.27 9.36
C ALA A 161 12.51 5.96 8.57
N VAL A 162 11.26 5.48 8.51
CA VAL A 162 10.89 4.29 7.72
C VAL A 162 11.23 4.47 6.24
N ALA A 163 10.95 5.65 5.68
CA ALA A 163 11.28 5.97 4.29
C ALA A 163 12.79 5.88 4.02
N LYS A 164 13.63 6.45 4.89
CA LYS A 164 15.09 6.38 4.77
C LYS A 164 15.59 4.94 4.82
N LEU A 165 15.14 4.16 5.80
CA LEU A 165 15.51 2.74 5.94
C LEU A 165 15.12 1.93 4.68
N THR A 166 13.93 2.19 4.14
CA THR A 166 13.45 1.54 2.92
C THR A 166 14.34 1.87 1.72
N ILE A 167 14.67 3.15 1.55
CA ILE A 167 15.50 3.63 0.45
C ILE A 167 16.91 3.05 0.53
N GLU A 168 17.51 3.04 1.72
CA GLU A 168 18.83 2.47 1.97
C GLU A 168 18.85 0.97 1.67
N HIS A 169 17.89 0.22 2.21
CA HIS A 169 17.82 -1.23 2.05
C HIS A 169 17.66 -1.66 0.58
N PHE A 170 16.77 -1.01 -0.18
CA PHE A 170 16.53 -1.36 -1.58
C PHE A 170 17.46 -0.64 -2.57
N GLY A 171 18.29 0.29 -2.09
CA GLY A 171 19.17 1.12 -2.92
C GLY A 171 18.39 2.04 -3.87
N LEU A 172 17.27 2.61 -3.41
CA LEU A 172 16.43 3.50 -4.23
C LEU A 172 17.06 4.89 -4.32
N GLY A 173 16.90 5.60 -5.44
CA GLY A 173 17.35 7.00 -5.58
C GLY A 173 18.86 7.21 -5.75
N GLN A 174 19.68 6.17 -5.67
CA GLN A 174 21.07 6.19 -6.14
C GLN A 174 21.05 6.13 -7.68
N ARG A 175 21.12 7.28 -8.35
CA ARG A 175 21.44 7.30 -9.78
C ARG A 175 22.91 6.91 -9.94
N SER A 176 23.17 5.75 -10.54
CA SER A 176 24.42 5.51 -11.26
C SER A 176 24.42 6.30 -12.56
#